data_AF-B6XS53-F1
#
_entry.id   AF-B6XS53-F1
#
_cell.length_a   1.000
_cell.length_b   1.000
_cell.length_c   1.000
_cell.angle_alpha   90.00
_cell.angle_beta   90.00
_cell.angle_gamma   90.00
#
_symmetry.space_group_name_H-M   'P 1'
#
loop_
_entity.id
_entity.type
_entity.pdbx_description
1 polymer ?
#
loop_
_entity_poly.entity_id
_entity_poly.type
_entity_poly.pdbx_seq_one_letter_code
_entity_poly.pdbx_strand_id
1 'polypeptide(L)'
;MLRDEWGFKGFVLTDYFGGYGYQNGDQEIRNGNDSMLATTKITNHITDKSATSVKAMRTAAHNILYTAANSWQYADGEPKVDTPIWKTAMYVAWGVTAVLVIALEALAIKRYMDRKKAKAEISA
;
A
#
# COMPACT_ATOMS: atom_id res chain seq x y z
N MET A 1 -1.97 10.33 32.07
CA MET A 1 -2.64 11.51 31.45
C MET A 1 -3.67 11.06 30.41
N LEU A 2 -3.31 10.76 29.16
CA LEU A 2 -4.28 10.51 28.07
C LEU A 2 -5.33 9.42 28.39
N ARG A 3 -4.88 8.23 28.80
CA ARG A 3 -5.80 7.12 29.11
C ARG A 3 -6.33 7.20 30.54
N ASP A 4 -5.44 7.42 31.50
CA ASP A 4 -5.78 7.31 32.93
C ASP A 4 -6.55 8.52 33.48
N GLU A 5 -6.36 9.72 32.90
CA GLU A 5 -7.04 10.94 33.38
C GLU A 5 -8.12 11.40 32.41
N TRP A 6 -7.82 11.46 31.11
CA TRP A 6 -8.78 11.93 30.12
C TRP A 6 -9.69 10.81 29.62
N GLY A 7 -9.46 9.57 30.05
CA GLY A 7 -10.31 8.43 29.71
C GLY A 7 -10.27 8.07 28.23
N PHE A 8 -9.20 8.42 27.50
CA PHE A 8 -9.10 8.13 26.06
C PHE A 8 -9.13 6.61 25.81
N LYS A 9 -10.09 6.19 24.98
CA LYS A 9 -10.27 4.80 24.53
C LYS A 9 -10.17 4.74 23.01
N GLY A 10 -8.98 4.45 22.54
CA GLY A 10 -8.70 4.32 21.12
C GLY A 10 -7.24 4.01 20.84
N PHE A 11 -6.89 4.15 19.58
CA PHE A 11 -5.58 3.91 19.00
C PHE A 11 -4.68 5.16 19.07
N VAL A 12 -3.46 4.99 19.56
CA VAL A 12 -2.38 5.99 19.51
C VAL A 12 -1.35 5.53 18.48
N LEU A 13 -0.98 6.46 17.60
CA LEU A 13 -0.06 6.26 16.50
C LEU A 13 1.03 7.33 16.58
N THR A 14 2.29 6.94 16.39
CA THR A 14 3.38 7.93 16.28
C THR A 14 3.28 8.75 15.00
N ASP A 15 4.00 9.87 14.97
CA ASP A 15 4.42 10.46 13.69
C ASP A 15 5.35 9.50 12.91
N TYR A 16 5.72 9.89 11.69
CA TYR A 16 6.40 9.07 10.71
C TYR A 16 7.66 8.37 11.25
N PHE A 17 7.61 7.04 11.27
CA PHE A 17 8.72 6.15 11.56
C PHE A 17 9.53 5.85 10.30
N GLY A 18 10.65 6.57 10.17
CA GLY A 18 11.62 6.39 9.08
C GLY A 18 12.80 5.47 9.42
N GLY A 19 12.82 4.82 10.59
CA GLY A 19 13.93 3.94 10.98
C GLY A 19 15.22 4.66 11.41
N TYR A 20 15.11 5.94 11.78
CA TYR A 20 16.24 6.80 12.15
C TYR A 20 16.90 6.48 13.51
N GLY A 21 16.42 5.46 14.22
CA GLY A 21 17.01 4.97 15.47
C GLY A 21 16.49 5.61 16.76
N TYR A 22 15.65 6.64 16.70
CA TYR A 22 15.10 7.30 17.90
C TYR A 22 13.72 6.78 18.35
N GLN A 23 12.98 6.09 17.48
CA GLN A 23 11.71 5.44 17.81
C GLN A 23 11.97 3.95 18.06
N ASN A 24 11.75 3.50 19.30
CA ASN A 24 11.94 2.09 19.71
C ASN A 24 10.61 1.47 20.08
N GLY A 25 10.19 0.43 19.34
CA GLY A 25 8.85 -0.17 19.49
C GLY A 25 8.55 -0.68 20.90
N ASP A 26 9.55 -1.21 21.60
CA ASP A 26 9.37 -1.75 22.95
C ASP A 26 9.18 -0.64 24.00
N GLN A 27 9.85 0.51 23.83
CA GLN A 27 9.62 1.68 24.68
C GLN A 27 8.27 2.33 24.39
N GLU A 28 7.93 2.47 23.11
CA GLU A 28 6.69 3.10 22.66
C GLU A 28 5.45 2.39 23.24
N ILE A 29 5.36 1.06 23.14
CA ILE A 29 4.20 0.32 23.66
C ILE A 29 4.08 0.36 25.19
N ARG A 30 5.20 0.54 25.89
CA ARG A 30 5.21 0.68 27.35
C ARG A 30 4.79 2.06 27.81
N ASN A 31 4.97 3.07 26.95
CA ASN A 31 4.57 4.44 27.19
C ASN A 31 3.12 4.74 26.73
N GLY A 32 2.42 3.73 26.21
CA GLY A 32 1.00 3.84 25.84
C GLY A 32 0.73 4.18 24.37
N ASN A 33 1.76 4.21 23.53
CA ASN A 33 1.60 4.18 22.08
C ASN A 33 1.21 2.76 21.61
N ASP A 34 0.50 2.62 20.49
CA ASP A 34 0.04 1.32 20.03
C ASP A 34 0.72 0.87 18.72
N SER A 35 1.12 1.82 17.86
CA SER A 35 1.80 1.53 16.59
C SER A 35 2.68 2.68 16.11
N MET A 36 3.55 2.40 15.16
CA MET A 36 4.41 3.38 14.51
C MET A 36 4.03 3.55 13.04
N LEU A 37 3.93 4.80 12.60
CA LEU A 37 3.49 5.12 11.24
C LEU A 37 4.63 4.86 10.23
N ALA A 38 4.49 3.84 9.38
CA ALA A 38 5.43 3.58 8.29
C ALA A 38 4.70 3.32 6.98
N THR A 39 5.18 3.91 5.89
CA THR A 39 4.65 3.72 4.51
C THR A 39 5.53 2.80 3.66
N THR A 40 6.66 2.37 4.20
CA THR A 40 7.64 1.49 3.55
C THR A 40 8.05 0.36 4.48
N LYS A 41 8.68 -0.68 3.93
CA LYS A 41 9.14 -1.83 4.71
C LYS A 41 10.35 -1.42 5.56
N ILE A 42 10.11 -1.15 6.84
CA ILE A 42 11.13 -0.83 7.86
C ILE A 42 10.89 -1.76 9.06
N THR A 43 11.93 -2.03 9.86
CA THR A 43 11.85 -2.94 11.01
C THR A 43 11.93 -2.18 12.34
N ASN A 44 11.01 -2.48 13.24
CA ASN A 44 11.08 -2.14 14.66
C ASN A 44 10.39 -3.21 15.51
N HIS A 45 10.60 -4.47 15.13
CA HIS A 45 9.91 -5.60 15.73
C HIS A 45 10.30 -5.73 17.20
N ILE A 46 9.28 -5.86 18.06
CA ILE A 46 9.49 -6.14 19.48
C ILE A 46 9.97 -7.58 19.63
N THR A 47 11.22 -7.75 20.02
CA THR A 47 11.85 -9.05 20.25
C THR A 47 11.74 -9.52 21.69
N ASP A 48 11.54 -8.62 22.66
CA ASP A 48 11.33 -8.98 24.06
C ASP A 48 10.07 -9.84 24.23
N LYS A 49 10.23 -10.98 24.90
CA LYS A 49 9.17 -11.95 25.20
C LYS A 49 8.81 -12.01 26.69
N SER A 50 9.31 -11.07 27.48
CA SER A 50 8.95 -10.93 28.89
C SER A 50 7.43 -10.79 29.08
N ALA A 51 6.93 -11.20 30.24
CA ALA A 51 5.51 -11.06 30.57
C ALA A 51 5.04 -9.60 30.48
N THR A 52 5.92 -8.65 30.80
CA THR A 52 5.66 -7.21 30.68
C THR A 52 5.49 -6.79 29.23
N SER A 53 6.42 -7.20 28.35
CA SER A 53 6.32 -6.95 26.90
C SER A 53 5.02 -7.54 26.33
N VAL A 54 4.69 -8.79 26.69
CA VAL A 54 3.47 -9.44 26.23
C VAL A 54 2.22 -8.69 26.69
N LYS A 55 2.16 -8.21 27.94
CA LYS A 55 1.04 -7.40 28.42
C LYS A 55 0.90 -6.10 27.64
N ALA A 56 2.00 -5.36 27.44
CA ALA A 56 2.00 -4.11 26.68
C ALA A 56 1.56 -4.34 25.22
N MET A 57 2.08 -5.38 24.55
CA MET A 57 1.66 -5.76 23.21
C MET A 57 0.17 -6.14 23.13
N ARG A 58 -0.36 -6.83 24.14
CA ARG A 58 -1.80 -7.17 24.19
C ARG A 58 -2.67 -5.92 24.31
N THR A 59 -2.27 -4.96 25.13
CA THR A 59 -2.96 -3.66 25.24
C THR A 59 -2.93 -2.92 23.90
N ALA A 60 -1.75 -2.81 23.28
CA ALA A 60 -1.61 -2.17 21.96
C ALA A 60 -2.48 -2.84 20.89
N ALA A 61 -2.43 -4.17 20.81
CA ALA A 61 -3.26 -4.94 19.88
C ALA A 61 -4.76 -4.74 20.13
N HIS A 62 -5.19 -4.73 21.40
CA HIS A 62 -6.58 -4.46 21.74
C HIS A 62 -7.03 -3.07 21.27
N ASN A 63 -6.24 -2.02 21.51
CA ASN A 63 -6.58 -0.66 21.10
C ASN A 63 -6.66 -0.49 19.58
N ILE A 64 -5.75 -1.13 18.84
CA ILE A 64 -5.76 -1.18 17.37
C ILE A 64 -7.04 -1.85 16.89
N LEU A 65 -7.32 -3.06 17.37
CA LEU A 65 -8.48 -3.84 16.94
C LEU A 65 -9.80 -3.20 17.36
N TYR A 66 -9.86 -2.63 18.56
CA TYR A 66 -11.02 -1.86 19.02
C TYR A 66 -11.30 -0.69 18.10
N THR A 67 -10.29 0.09 17.73
CA THR A 67 -10.46 1.24 16.82
C THR A 67 -10.85 0.78 15.42
N ALA A 68 -10.23 -0.29 14.91
CA ALA A 68 -10.54 -0.84 13.60
C ALA A 68 -11.98 -1.37 13.52
N ALA A 69 -12.40 -2.19 14.49
CA ALA A 69 -13.74 -2.78 14.52
C ALA A 69 -14.85 -1.73 14.70
N ASN A 70 -14.56 -0.60 15.33
CA ASN A 70 -15.48 0.52 15.49
C ASN A 70 -15.28 1.64 14.45
N SER A 71 -14.45 1.40 13.42
CA SER A 71 -14.22 2.39 12.37
C SER A 71 -15.39 2.45 11.40
N TRP A 72 -15.55 3.62 10.77
CA TRP A 72 -16.53 3.82 9.70
C TRP A 72 -16.38 2.79 8.57
N GLN A 73 -15.13 2.42 8.23
CA GLN A 73 -14.83 1.39 7.23
C GLN A 73 -15.49 0.03 7.55
N TYR A 74 -15.57 -0.36 8.82
CA TYR A 74 -16.21 -1.60 9.24
C TYR A 74 -17.73 -1.48 9.34
N ALA A 75 -18.25 -0.28 9.64
CA ALA A 75 -19.69 -0.04 9.75
C ALA A 75 -20.37 0.11 8.38
N ASP A 76 -19.77 0.90 7.48
CA ASP A 76 -20.39 1.38 6.25
C ASP A 76 -19.61 0.97 4.98
N GLY A 77 -18.51 0.21 5.14
CA GLY A 77 -17.64 -0.19 4.04
C GLY A 77 -16.70 0.93 3.60
N GLU A 78 -15.96 0.73 2.50
CA GLU A 78 -15.18 1.82 1.88
C GLU A 78 -16.11 2.82 1.20
N PRO A 79 -15.93 4.14 1.37
CA PRO A 79 -16.79 5.08 0.68
C PRO A 79 -16.50 4.93 -0.80
N LYS A 80 -17.56 4.95 -1.62
CA LYS A 80 -17.36 5.07 -3.07
C LYS A 80 -16.73 6.43 -3.34
N VAL A 81 -15.41 6.44 -3.46
CA VAL A 81 -14.64 7.60 -3.89
C VAL A 81 -14.53 7.54 -5.40
N ASP A 82 -14.77 8.68 -6.04
CA ASP A 82 -14.57 8.79 -7.47
C ASP A 82 -13.12 8.49 -7.82
N THR A 83 -12.93 7.80 -8.95
CA THR A 83 -11.58 7.48 -9.41
C THR A 83 -10.85 8.80 -9.70
N PRO A 84 -9.68 9.06 -9.06
CA PRO A 84 -8.94 10.27 -9.30
C PRO A 84 -8.62 10.47 -10.78
N ILE A 85 -8.71 11.71 -11.28
CA ILE A 85 -8.52 12.06 -12.69
C ILE A 85 -7.19 11.51 -13.23
N TRP A 86 -6.13 11.50 -12.43
CA TRP A 86 -4.83 10.96 -12.85
C TRP A 86 -4.86 9.46 -13.14
N LYS A 87 -5.64 8.66 -12.40
CA LYS A 87 -5.80 7.21 -12.66
C LYS A 87 -6.54 7.01 -13.97
N THR A 88 -7.60 7.78 -14.20
CA THR A 88 -8.35 7.76 -15.46
C THR A 88 -7.46 8.13 -16.64
N ALA A 89 -6.65 9.18 -16.51
CA ALA A 89 -5.68 9.59 -17.53
C ALA A 89 -4.65 8.48 -17.81
N MET A 90 -4.18 7.78 -16.77
CA MET A 90 -3.28 6.63 -16.91
C MET A 90 -3.93 5.48 -17.67
N TYR A 91 -5.19 5.14 -17.39
CA TYR A 91 -5.91 4.09 -18.11
C TYR A 91 -6.09 4.42 -19.59
N VAL A 92 -6.42 5.68 -19.92
CA VAL A 92 -6.51 6.15 -21.31
C VAL A 92 -5.15 6.05 -21.99
N ALA A 93 -4.08 6.51 -21.34
CA ALA A 93 -2.73 6.42 -21.89
C ALA A 93 -2.34 4.97 -22.19
N TRP A 94 -2.55 4.04 -21.24
CA TRP A 94 -2.30 2.62 -21.47
C TRP A 94 -3.13 2.04 -22.61
N GLY A 95 -4.41 2.39 -22.70
CA GLY A 95 -5.28 1.95 -23.79
C GLY A 95 -4.77 2.41 -25.16
N VAL A 96 -4.42 3.70 -25.29
CA VAL A 96 -3.86 4.26 -26.52
C VAL A 96 -2.52 3.60 -26.87
N THR A 97 -1.62 3.44 -25.90
CA THR A 97 -0.33 2.77 -26.12
C THR A 97 -0.52 1.33 -26.59
N ALA A 98 -1.42 0.57 -25.97
CA ALA A 98 -1.70 -0.81 -26.37
C ALA A 98 -2.20 -0.90 -27.83
N VAL A 99 -3.15 -0.02 -28.21
CA VAL A 99 -3.66 0.03 -29.59
C VAL A 99 -2.56 0.38 -30.59
N LEU A 100 -1.72 1.37 -30.28
CA LEU A 100 -0.61 1.77 -31.13
C LEU A 100 0.41 0.63 -31.34
N VAL A 101 0.74 -0.08 -30.26
CA VAL A 101 1.66 -1.24 -30.33
C VAL A 101 1.07 -2.32 -31.23
N ILE A 102 -0.19 -2.71 -31.04
CA ILE A 102 -0.87 -3.71 -31.89
C ILE A 102 -0.89 -3.28 -33.36
N ALA A 103 -1.20 -2.01 -33.64
CA ALA A 103 -1.22 -1.49 -35.00
C ALA A 103 0.17 -1.52 -35.67
N LEU A 104 1.22 -1.17 -34.92
CA LEU A 104 2.59 -1.22 -35.41
C LEU A 104 3.06 -2.65 -35.66
N GLU A 105 2.71 -3.61 -34.79
CA GLU A 105 3.00 -5.02 -35.00
C GLU A 105 2.31 -5.55 -36.26
N ALA A 106 1.02 -5.26 -36.43
CA ALA A 106 0.27 -5.65 -37.63
C ALA A 106 0.89 -5.06 -38.91
N LEU A 107 1.30 -3.78 -38.87
CA LEU A 107 1.96 -3.12 -39.99
C LEU A 107 3.33 -3.75 -40.29
N ALA A 108 4.11 -4.07 -39.26
CA ALA A 108 5.42 -4.72 -39.40
C ALA A 108 5.28 -6.11 -40.04
N ILE A 109 4.33 -6.92 -39.58
CA ILE A 109 4.02 -8.24 -40.14
C ILE A 109 3.60 -8.11 -41.60
N LYS A 110 2.68 -7.19 -41.92
CA LYS A 110 2.24 -6.95 -43.30
C LYS A 110 3.41 -6.60 -44.21
N ARG A 111 4.22 -5.61 -43.82
CA ARG A 111 5.40 -5.19 -44.60
C ARG A 111 6.41 -6.31 -44.80
N TYR A 112 6.62 -7.15 -43.79
CA TYR A 112 7.48 -8.32 -43.89
C TYR A 112 6.95 -9.33 -44.91
N MET A 113 5.65 -9.64 -44.86
CA MET A 113 5.01 -10.57 -45.78
C MET A 113 5.02 -10.06 -47.23
N ASP A 114 4.76 -8.76 -47.45
CA ASP A 114 4.80 -8.15 -48.78
C ASP A 114 6.22 -8.21 -49.40
N ARG A 115 7.26 -7.92 -48.61
CA ARG A 115 8.67 -8.06 -49.04
C ARG A 115 9.02 -9.52 -49.37
N LYS A 116 8.49 -10.48 -48.61
CA LYS A 116 8.71 -11.91 -48.84
C LYS A 116 8.08 -12.35 -50.17
N LYS A 117 6.86 -11.92 -50.47
CA LYS A 117 6.17 -12.20 -51.74
C LYS A 117 6.93 -11.64 -52.93
N ALA A 118 7.30 -10.36 -52.88
CA ALA A 118 8.06 -9.70 -53.96
C ALA A 118 9.40 -10.40 -54.26
N LYS A 119 10.12 -10.87 -53.23
CA LYS A 119 11.34 -11.67 -53.43
C LYS A 119 11.09 -13.01 -54.12
N ALA A 120 9.97 -13.67 -53.82
CA ALA A 120 9.63 -14.95 -54.43
C ALA A 120 9.30 -14.81 -55.93
N GLU A 121 8.59 -13.74 -56.30
CA GLU A 121 8.25 -13.43 -57.70
C GLU A 121 9.47 -13.07 -58.55
N ILE A 122 10.50 -12.43 -57.98
CA ILE A 122 11.74 -12.11 -58.70
C ILE A 122 12.62 -13.35 -58.92
N SER A 123 12.48 -14.39 -58.10
CA SER A 123 13.28 -15.62 -58.18
C SER A 123 12.64 -16.76 -58.99
N ALA A 124 11.41 -16.56 -59.47
CA ALA A 124 10.65 -17.52 -60.28
C ALA A 124 10.70 -17.14 -61.76
#